data_AF-L8IVI7-F1
#
_entry.id   AF-L8IVI7-F1
#
_cell.length_a   1.000
_cell.length_b   1.000
_cell.length_c   1.000
_cell.angle_alpha   90.00
_cell.angle_beta   90.00
_cell.angle_gamma   90.00
#
_symmetry.space_group_name_H-M   'P 1'
#
loop_
_entity.id
_entity.type
_entity.pdbx_description
1 polymer ?
#
loop_
_entity_poly.entity_id
_entity_poly.type
_entity_poly.pdbx_seq_one_letter_code
_entity_poly.pdbx_strand_id
1 'polypeptide(L)'
;SANHLFPRSIFELWGHGKCPEELYSSLKNYPAEKMVPFLHSDSTYKIKIHTFNKTLTQEEKVKRIDALEFLPFEGKVNLKKPQHVFSILEDYGLDPNHIPENPHNIYFGRWIADGQRELIESYSVKKRHFI
;
A
#
# COMPACT_ATOMS: atom_id res chain seq x y z
N SER A 1 21.17 -24.61 -7.90
CA SER A 1 21.04 -23.34 -7.16
C SER A 1 19.57 -22.95 -7.09
N ALA A 2 18.97 -22.95 -5.90
CA ALA A 2 17.59 -22.54 -5.71
C ALA A 2 17.50 -21.02 -5.88
N ASN A 3 16.88 -20.57 -6.97
CA ASN A 3 16.49 -19.18 -7.13
C ASN A 3 15.41 -18.88 -6.09
N HIS A 4 15.79 -18.22 -5.00
CA HIS A 4 14.85 -17.68 -4.01
C HIS A 4 14.05 -16.56 -4.70
N LEU A 5 12.95 -16.93 -5.35
CA LEU A 5 11.98 -16.00 -5.92
C LEU A 5 11.32 -15.25 -4.76
N PHE A 6 11.86 -14.09 -4.39
CA PHE A 6 11.14 -13.16 -3.54
C PHE A 6 9.83 -12.80 -4.26
N PRO A 7 8.65 -13.03 -3.65
CA PRO A 7 7.40 -12.58 -4.23
C PRO A 7 7.43 -11.04 -4.30
N ARG A 8 7.48 -10.51 -5.52
CA ARG A 8 7.45 -9.07 -5.78
C ARG A 8 6.00 -8.67 -5.98
N SER A 9 5.35 -8.07 -5.01
CA SER A 9 4.00 -7.52 -5.21
C SER A 9 4.08 -6.15 -5.91
N ILE A 10 3.13 -5.88 -6.79
CA ILE A 10 2.97 -4.60 -7.47
C ILE A 10 1.87 -3.81 -6.74
N PHE A 11 2.18 -2.55 -6.47
CA PHE A 11 1.24 -1.60 -5.89
C PHE A 11 1.09 -0.39 -6.80
N GLU A 12 -0.13 0.08 -6.98
CA GLU A 12 -0.41 1.44 -7.44
C GLU A 12 -0.21 2.38 -6.25
N LEU A 13 0.89 3.12 -6.27
CA LEU A 13 1.25 4.05 -5.21
C LEU A 13 0.35 5.27 -5.25
N TRP A 14 -0.35 5.55 -4.16
CA TRP A 14 -1.23 6.72 -4.02
C TRP A 14 -0.57 7.83 -3.21
N GLY A 15 0.23 7.48 -2.21
CA GLY A 15 0.95 8.48 -1.44
C GLY A 15 2.17 7.92 -0.74
N HIS A 16 3.09 8.81 -0.39
CA HIS A 16 4.28 8.50 0.39
C HIS A 16 4.67 9.66 1.31
N GLY A 17 5.43 9.37 2.36
CA GLY A 17 5.96 10.38 3.27
C GLY A 17 6.97 9.80 4.24
N LYS A 18 7.76 10.64 4.90
CA LYS A 18 8.67 10.23 5.98
C LYS A 18 7.99 10.23 7.35
N CYS A 19 6.80 10.83 7.43
CA CYS A 19 5.94 10.85 8.59
C CYS A 19 4.46 10.76 8.15
N PRO A 20 3.52 10.50 9.08
CA PRO A 20 2.10 10.42 8.76
C PRO A 20 1.55 11.68 8.08
N GLU A 21 1.99 12.87 8.51
CA GLU A 21 1.51 14.16 7.99
C GLU A 21 1.92 14.38 6.53
N GLU A 22 3.15 13.99 6.16
CA GLU A 22 3.62 14.01 4.78
C GLU A 22 2.83 13.02 3.92
N LEU A 23 2.58 11.82 4.44
CA LEU A 23 1.76 10.83 3.74
C LEU A 23 0.35 11.37 3.48
N TYR A 24 -0.29 12.00 4.47
CA TYR A 24 -1.64 12.56 4.31
C TYR A 24 -1.65 13.68 3.27
N SER A 25 -0.64 14.54 3.28
CA SER A 25 -0.49 15.61 2.30
C SER A 25 -0.31 15.02 0.89
N SER A 26 0.50 13.96 0.76
CA SER A 26 0.69 13.23 -0.49
C SER A 26 -0.61 12.60 -0.99
N LEU A 27 -1.38 11.97 -0.11
CA LEU A 27 -2.67 11.35 -0.43
C LEU A 27 -3.74 12.36 -0.86
N LYS A 28 -3.80 13.52 -0.20
CA LYS A 28 -4.72 14.61 -0.60
C LYS A 28 -4.40 15.19 -1.98
N ASN A 29 -3.14 15.15 -2.38
CA ASN A 29 -2.69 15.61 -3.69
C ASN A 29 -2.81 14.55 -4.79
N TYR A 30 -3.14 13.29 -4.43
CA TYR A 30 -3.34 12.24 -5.41
C TYR A 30 -4.67 12.45 -6.15
N PRO A 31 -4.73 12.24 -7.48
CA PRO A 31 -5.97 12.47 -8.25
C PRO A 31 -7.13 11.61 -7.74
N ALA A 32 -8.16 12.27 -7.20
CA ALA A 32 -9.32 11.61 -6.60
C ALA A 32 -10.04 10.71 -7.61
N GLU A 33 -10.10 11.10 -8.89
CA GLU A 33 -10.73 10.29 -9.94
C GLU A 33 -10.07 8.92 -10.14
N LYS A 34 -8.80 8.75 -9.72
CA LYS A 34 -8.11 7.46 -9.75
C LYS A 34 -8.39 6.60 -8.52
N MET A 35 -8.80 7.22 -7.40
CA MET A 35 -9.14 6.50 -6.17
C MET A 35 -10.61 6.05 -6.17
N VAL A 36 -11.52 6.94 -6.56
CA VAL A 36 -12.98 6.76 -6.50
C VAL A 36 -13.47 5.39 -6.99
N PRO A 37 -12.99 4.83 -8.12
CA PRO A 37 -13.45 3.52 -8.61
C PRO A 37 -13.22 2.36 -7.62
N PHE A 38 -12.27 2.50 -6.70
CA PHE A 38 -11.87 1.44 -5.76
C PHE A 38 -12.37 1.69 -4.33
N LEU A 39 -12.99 2.84 -4.09
CA LEU A 39 -13.49 3.26 -2.77
C LEU A 39 -15.02 3.21 -2.67
N HIS A 40 -15.70 2.90 -3.77
CA HIS A 40 -17.16 2.94 -3.88
C HIS A 40 -17.88 1.95 -2.96
N SER A 41 -19.09 2.31 -2.53
CA SER A 41 -19.95 1.55 -1.60
C SER A 41 -20.34 0.13 -2.03
N ASP A 42 -20.40 -0.11 -3.34
CA ASP A 42 -20.66 -1.45 -3.91
C ASP A 42 -19.45 -2.38 -3.90
N SER A 43 -18.27 -1.86 -3.52
CA SER A 43 -17.04 -2.63 -3.45
C SER A 43 -16.73 -3.13 -2.03
N THR A 44 -15.90 -4.15 -1.96
CA THR A 44 -15.35 -4.64 -0.69
C THR A 44 -13.84 -4.46 -0.64
N TYR A 45 -13.32 -4.12 0.54
CA TYR A 45 -11.89 -3.92 0.71
C TYR A 45 -11.32 -4.51 2.00
N LYS A 46 -9.99 -4.64 2.03
CA LYS A 46 -9.22 -4.77 3.28
C LYS A 46 -7.99 -3.89 3.22
N ILE A 47 -7.55 -3.42 4.38
CA ILE A 47 -6.27 -2.74 4.54
C ILE A 47 -5.28 -3.72 5.18
N LYS A 48 -4.09 -3.81 4.62
CA LYS A 48 -2.96 -4.56 5.19
C LYS A 48 -1.89 -3.58 5.64
N ILE A 49 -1.17 -3.95 6.69
CA ILE A 49 0.01 -3.23 7.14
C ILE A 49 1.21 -4.15 7.00
N HIS A 50 2.20 -3.66 6.28
CA HIS A 50 3.46 -4.32 6.04
C HIS A 50 4.56 -3.46 6.66
N THR A 51 5.32 -4.05 7.56
CA THR A 51 6.44 -3.38 8.23
C THR A 51 7.73 -4.10 7.89
N PHE A 52 8.75 -3.33 7.53
CA PHE A 52 10.10 -3.83 7.37
C PHE A 52 10.90 -3.51 8.62
N ASN A 53 11.60 -4.51 9.17
CA ASN A 53 12.47 -4.38 10.35
C ASN A 53 11.77 -3.95 11.67
N LYS A 54 10.43 -4.07 11.76
CA LYS A 54 9.67 -3.87 13.00
C LYS A 54 8.42 -4.76 13.01
N THR A 55 8.00 -5.20 14.19
CA THR A 55 6.70 -5.84 14.41
C THR A 55 5.79 -4.88 15.16
N LEU A 56 4.62 -4.58 14.58
CA LEU A 56 3.60 -3.77 15.24
C LEU A 56 2.62 -4.64 16.04
N THR A 57 2.21 -4.12 17.19
CA THR A 57 1.07 -4.60 17.96
C THR A 57 -0.24 -4.42 17.19
N GLN A 58 -1.32 -5.07 17.66
CA GLN A 58 -2.63 -4.88 17.05
C GLN A 58 -3.17 -3.46 17.27
N GLU A 59 -2.92 -2.87 18.44
CA GLU A 59 -3.34 -1.51 18.74
C GLU A 59 -2.67 -0.49 17.80
N GLU A 60 -1.36 -0.63 17.55
CA GLU A 60 -0.66 0.22 16.59
C GLU A 60 -1.22 0.05 15.19
N LYS A 61 -1.49 -1.19 14.76
CA LYS A 61 -2.09 -1.45 13.45
C LYS A 61 -3.45 -0.78 13.29
N VAL A 62 -4.29 -0.82 14.32
CA VAL A 62 -5.59 -0.14 14.32
C VAL A 62 -5.40 1.37 14.19
N LYS A 63 -4.50 1.99 14.99
CA LYS A 63 -4.20 3.43 14.88
C LYS A 63 -3.75 3.85 13.47
N ARG A 64 -3.01 3.00 12.76
CA ARG A 64 -2.59 3.22 11.36
C ARG A 64 -3.76 3.18 10.38
N ILE A 65 -4.75 2.34 10.64
CA ILE A 65 -5.95 2.22 9.81
C ILE A 65 -6.88 3.41 10.08
N ASP A 66 -7.11 3.74 11.34
CA ASP A 66 -7.96 4.88 11.75
C ASP A 66 -7.41 6.21 11.21
N ALA A 67 -6.08 6.32 11.14
CA ALA A 67 -5.38 7.42 10.49
C ALA A 67 -5.79 7.65 9.01
N LEU A 68 -6.36 6.65 8.33
CA LEU A 68 -6.82 6.75 6.93
C LEU A 68 -8.30 7.12 6.80
N GLU A 69 -9.02 7.37 7.89
CA GLU A 69 -10.46 7.72 7.87
C GLU A 69 -10.79 8.98 7.07
N PHE A 70 -9.80 9.85 6.83
CA PHE A 70 -9.99 11.04 5.98
C PHE A 70 -10.13 10.71 4.49
N LEU A 71 -9.79 9.49 4.06
CA LEU A 71 -10.04 9.02 2.71
C LEU A 71 -11.50 8.59 2.56
N PRO A 72 -12.14 8.82 1.41
CA PRO A 72 -13.57 8.54 1.22
C PRO A 72 -13.83 7.05 0.99
N PHE A 73 -13.49 6.19 1.96
CA PHE A 73 -13.80 4.77 1.93
C PHE A 73 -15.30 4.54 2.17
N GLU A 74 -16.06 4.40 1.09
CA GLU A 74 -17.49 4.06 1.17
C GLU A 74 -17.74 2.55 1.10
N GLY A 75 -16.76 1.79 0.61
CA GLY A 75 -16.82 0.34 0.48
C GLY A 75 -16.96 -0.41 1.81
N LYS A 76 -17.29 -1.70 1.73
CA LYS A 76 -17.48 -2.56 2.91
C LYS A 76 -16.21 -3.34 3.25
N VAL A 77 -15.86 -3.41 4.54
CA VAL A 77 -14.71 -4.21 4.98
C VAL A 77 -15.00 -5.71 4.79
N ASN A 78 -14.13 -6.42 4.07
CA ASN A 78 -14.18 -7.87 3.92
C ASN A 78 -12.78 -8.48 4.06
N LEU A 79 -12.50 -9.03 5.24
CA LEU A 79 -11.17 -9.60 5.54
C LEU A 79 -10.89 -10.92 4.83
N LYS A 80 -11.92 -11.66 4.42
CA LYS A 80 -11.81 -12.99 3.81
C LYS A 80 -11.59 -12.91 2.29
N LYS A 81 -12.46 -12.20 1.57
CA LYS A 81 -12.47 -12.12 0.10
C LYS A 81 -12.81 -10.70 -0.38
N PRO A 82 -11.90 -9.73 -0.19
CA PRO A 82 -12.11 -8.37 -0.68
C PRO A 82 -11.88 -8.27 -2.19
N GLN A 83 -12.55 -7.33 -2.84
CA GLN A 83 -12.26 -6.94 -4.23
C GLN A 83 -11.00 -6.07 -4.32
N HIS A 84 -10.75 -5.25 -3.32
CA HIS A 84 -9.59 -4.35 -3.29
C HIS A 84 -8.76 -4.57 -2.03
N VAL A 85 -7.44 -4.60 -2.21
CA VAL A 85 -6.50 -4.68 -1.10
C VAL A 85 -5.68 -3.41 -1.11
N PHE A 86 -5.73 -2.67 -0.02
CA PHE A 86 -4.89 -1.51 0.22
C PHE A 86 -3.79 -1.89 1.20
N SER A 87 -2.64 -1.24 1.09
CA SER A 87 -1.49 -1.53 1.93
C SER A 87 -0.84 -0.25 2.43
N ILE A 88 -0.57 -0.23 3.72
CA ILE A 88 0.42 0.66 4.34
C ILE A 88 1.73 -0.12 4.39
N LEU A 89 2.81 0.47 3.87
CA LEU A 89 4.17 -0.07 3.92
C LEU A 89 5.03 0.88 4.76
N GLU A 90 5.54 0.40 5.88
CA GLU A 90 6.42 1.16 6.77
C GLU A 90 7.84 0.58 6.72
N ASP A 91 8.82 1.42 6.45
CA ASP A 91 10.24 1.06 6.40
C ASP A 91 10.98 1.63 7.61
N TYR A 92 11.42 0.76 8.52
CA TYR A 92 12.19 1.11 9.72
C TYR A 92 13.71 0.95 9.52
N GLY A 93 14.18 0.89 8.28
CA GLY A 93 15.59 0.76 7.96
C GLY A 93 16.10 -0.68 8.05
N LEU A 94 17.40 -0.85 7.82
CA LEU A 94 18.04 -2.16 7.66
C LEU A 94 18.81 -2.64 8.90
N ASP A 95 19.00 -1.79 9.91
CA ASP A 95 19.72 -2.15 11.13
C ASP A 95 18.76 -2.76 12.16
N PRO A 96 18.80 -4.07 12.41
CA PRO A 96 17.92 -4.71 13.39
C PRO A 96 18.30 -4.38 14.84
N ASN A 97 19.50 -3.87 15.09
CA ASN A 97 19.94 -3.52 16.45
C ASN A 97 19.48 -2.11 16.88
N HIS A 98 19.14 -1.26 15.91
CA HIS A 98 18.71 0.13 16.14
C HIS A 98 17.42 0.42 15.38
N ILE A 99 16.35 -0.28 15.73
CA ILE A 99 15.03 -0.04 15.12
C ILE A 99 14.47 1.28 15.66
N PRO A 100 14.20 2.28 14.80
CA PRO A 100 13.65 3.55 15.26
C PRO A 100 12.20 3.42 15.75
N GLU A 101 11.78 4.37 16.58
CA GLU A 101 10.39 4.45 17.03
C GLU A 101 9.42 4.69 15.86
N ASN A 102 9.82 5.59 14.95
CA ASN A 102 9.08 5.98 13.76
C ASN A 102 9.74 5.44 12.48
N PRO A 103 8.95 5.07 11.45
CA PRO A 103 9.50 4.61 10.19
C PRO A 103 10.20 5.75 9.45
N HIS A 104 11.22 5.42 8.67
CA HIS A 104 11.89 6.37 7.78
C HIS A 104 11.03 6.75 6.58
N ASN A 105 10.25 5.78 6.08
CA ASN A 105 9.34 5.97 4.97
C ASN A 105 8.03 5.22 5.23
N ILE A 106 6.93 5.85 4.82
CA ILE A 106 5.59 5.30 4.84
C ILE A 106 5.03 5.45 3.43
N TYR A 107 4.45 4.37 2.91
CA TYR A 107 3.79 4.35 1.62
C TYR A 107 2.36 3.84 1.79
N PHE A 108 1.45 4.41 1.01
CA PHE A 108 0.09 3.90 0.88
C PHE A 108 -0.24 3.65 -0.58
N GLY A 109 -0.86 2.51 -0.86
CA GLY A 109 -1.27 2.17 -2.21
C GLY A 109 -2.19 0.99 -2.30
N ARG A 110 -2.73 0.79 -3.51
CA ARG A 110 -3.59 -0.34 -3.84
C ARG A 110 -2.76 -1.47 -4.42
N TRP A 111 -2.90 -2.67 -3.87
CA TRP A 111 -2.28 -3.87 -4.42
C TRP A 111 -2.92 -4.22 -5.77
N ILE A 112 -2.08 -4.53 -6.76
CA ILE A 112 -2.48 -4.87 -8.12
C ILE A 112 -2.34 -6.36 -8.39
N ALA A 113 -1.18 -6.91 -8.07
CA ALA A 113 -0.86 -8.31 -8.30
C ALA A 113 0.32 -8.75 -7.43
N ASP A 114 0.36 -10.03 -7.10
CA ASP A 114 1.56 -10.69 -6.62
C ASP A 114 2.37 -11.13 -7.82
N GLY A 115 3.69 -10.95 -7.75
CA GLY A 115 4.58 -11.23 -8.87
C GLY A 115 4.69 -12.72 -9.16
N GLN A 116 3.97 -13.17 -10.18
CA GLN A 116 4.50 -14.14 -11.13
C GLN A 116 5.09 -13.34 -12.30
N ARG A 117 6.33 -13.66 -12.69
CA ARG A 117 7.14 -12.91 -13.68
C ARG A 117 6.37 -12.54 -14.96
N GLU A 118 5.42 -13.37 -15.38
CA GLU A 118 4.69 -13.22 -16.64
C GLU A 118 3.71 -12.03 -16.67
N LEU A 119 3.13 -11.62 -15.54
CA LEU A 119 2.14 -10.51 -15.52
C LEU A 119 2.79 -9.13 -15.41
N ILE A 120 4.02 -9.05 -14.88
CA ILE A 120 4.75 -7.80 -14.67
C ILE A 120 5.13 -7.16 -16.02
N GLU A 121 5.44 -7.98 -17.02
CA GLU A 121 5.75 -7.50 -18.38
C GLU A 121 4.54 -6.85 -19.06
N SER A 122 3.32 -7.34 -18.82
CA SER A 122 2.10 -6.83 -19.46
C SER A 122 1.76 -5.37 -19.08
N TYR A 123 2.13 -4.94 -17.87
CA TYR A 123 1.94 -3.56 -17.40
C TYR A 123 3.09 -2.63 -17.84
N SER A 124 4.30 -3.18 -18.05
CA SER A 124 5.47 -2.40 -18.47
C SER A 124 5.36 -1.91 -19.93
N VAL A 125 4.72 -2.69 -20.80
CA VAL A 125 4.78 -2.45 -22.26
C VAL A 125 3.71 -1.47 -22.78
N LYS A 126 2.70 -1.08 -22.00
CA LYS A 126 1.57 -0.24 -22.52
C LYS A 126 1.76 1.28 -22.50
N LYS A 127 2.94 1.82 -22.19
CA LYS A 127 3.20 3.27 -22.36
C LYS A 127 4.49 3.54 -23.10
N ARG A 128 4.44 3.45 -24.42
CA ARG A 128 5.20 4.29 -25.37
C ARG A 128 4.58 4.10 -26.76
N HIS A 129 3.48 4.81 -27.00
CA HIS A 129 3.29 5.35 -28.34
C HIS A 129 4.30 6.49 -28.45
N PHE A 130 5.44 6.23 -29.09
CA PHE A 130 6.15 7.28 -29.79
C PHE A 130 5.45 7.41 -31.15
N ILE A 131 4.78 8.54 -31.37
CA ILE A 131 4.38 8.99 -32.69
C ILE A 131 5.52 9.89 -33.19
#